data_AF-A0A8D0KXY9-F1
#
_entry.id   AF-A0A8D0KXY9-F1
#
_cell.length_a   1.000
_cell.length_b   1.000
_cell.length_c   1.000
_cell.angle_alpha   90.00
_cell.angle_beta   90.00
_cell.angle_gamma   90.00
#
_symmetry.space_group_name_H-M   'P 1'
#
loop_
_entity.id
_entity.type
_entity.pdbx_description
1 polymer ?
#
loop_
_entity_poly.entity_id
_entity_poly.type
_entity_poly.pdbx_seq_one_letter_code
_entity_poly.pdbx_strand_id
1 'polypeptide(L)'
;MAAASAAGGAARGRGATSFQRKAAASSRLAAVAGTRPSVRHGQLLLSSGLPSLDCVLGGGIAVGTLLLIEEDKYGLYSNLLFKYFLAEGVVCGHELFVASAKEHPDNILKELPAPLLDDTYRNELGEEATAVKSEDFQDSMKIAWRYQNLPKTEGNHIISSILLLWSLLCHSEPSPK
;
A
#
# COMPACT_ATOMS: atom_id res chain seq x y z
N MET A 1 47.12 -10.02 60.15
CA MET A 1 47.02 -8.66 60.73
C MET A 1 47.11 -7.69 59.56
N ALA A 2 46.22 -6.75 59.27
CA ALA A 2 45.13 -6.13 60.02
C ALA A 2 43.97 -5.75 59.06
N ALA A 3 42.82 -5.42 59.64
CA ALA A 3 41.51 -5.19 59.02
C ALA A 3 41.19 -3.70 58.75
N ALA A 4 40.23 -3.42 57.85
CA ALA A 4 39.23 -2.33 57.87
C ALA A 4 38.39 -2.36 56.55
N SER A 5 37.07 -2.63 56.58
CA SER A 5 35.92 -1.70 56.71
C SER A 5 35.66 -0.84 55.44
N ALA A 6 34.68 -1.14 54.57
CA ALA A 6 33.21 -0.93 54.62
C ALA A 6 32.72 0.35 53.89
N ALA A 7 31.90 0.18 52.85
CA ALA A 7 30.81 1.06 52.33
C ALA A 7 30.38 0.48 50.96
N GLY A 8 29.11 0.15 50.68
CA GLY A 8 27.99 1.08 50.67
C GLY A 8 27.85 1.67 49.27
N GLY A 9 27.08 1.03 48.40
CA GLY A 9 26.94 1.47 47.00
C GLY A 9 25.88 0.71 46.22
N ALA A 10 24.63 0.75 46.69
CA ALA A 10 23.48 0.39 45.87
C ALA A 10 23.36 1.39 44.70
N ALA A 11 23.49 0.92 43.47
CA ALA A 11 23.13 1.72 42.30
C ALA A 11 22.57 0.84 41.17
N ARG A 12 21.23 0.81 41.16
CA ARG A 12 20.38 0.76 39.96
C ARG A 12 20.42 -0.53 39.16
N GLY A 13 19.75 -1.54 39.71
CA GLY A 13 18.91 -2.42 38.89
C GLY A 13 17.90 -1.55 38.12
N ARG A 14 18.24 -1.21 36.87
CA ARG A 14 17.31 -0.56 35.95
C ARG A 14 16.25 -1.61 35.63
N GLY A 15 15.07 -1.42 36.19
CA GLY A 15 13.94 -2.34 36.05
C GLY A 15 13.67 -2.64 34.59
N ALA A 16 14.11 -3.82 34.14
CA ALA A 16 13.40 -4.51 33.08
C ALA A 16 12.07 -4.92 33.71
N THR A 17 10.97 -4.34 33.24
CA THR A 17 9.64 -4.77 33.63
C THR A 17 9.56 -6.29 33.38
N SER A 18 9.07 -7.04 34.37
CA SER A 18 8.96 -8.50 34.32
C SER A 18 8.08 -9.01 33.18
N PHE A 19 7.36 -8.10 32.51
CA PHE A 19 6.81 -8.30 31.18
C PHE A 19 7.92 -8.27 30.13
N GLN A 20 8.86 -9.22 30.20
CA GLN A 20 9.49 -9.68 28.99
C GLN A 20 8.41 -10.46 28.24
N ARG A 21 7.70 -9.77 27.33
CA ARG A 21 7.00 -10.48 26.25
C ARG A 21 8.11 -11.28 25.62
N LYS A 22 8.12 -12.59 25.91
CA LYS A 22 8.79 -13.57 25.08
C LYS A 22 8.29 -13.19 23.70
N ALA A 23 9.14 -12.54 22.92
CA ALA A 23 9.03 -12.68 21.50
C ALA A 23 9.09 -14.19 21.41
N ALA A 24 7.90 -14.81 21.26
CA ALA A 24 7.85 -16.15 20.80
C ALA A 24 8.86 -16.15 19.63
N ALA A 25 9.45 -17.29 19.33
CA ALA A 25 9.59 -17.58 17.92
C ALA A 25 8.15 -17.48 17.37
N SER A 26 7.72 -16.23 17.12
CA SER A 26 6.37 -15.85 16.82
C SER A 26 6.15 -16.70 15.61
N SER A 27 5.04 -17.44 15.61
CA SER A 27 4.48 -17.98 14.40
C SER A 27 4.48 -16.85 13.38
N ARG A 28 5.61 -16.68 12.68
CA ARG A 28 5.76 -15.86 11.52
C ARG A 28 4.97 -16.72 10.59
N LEU A 29 3.65 -16.47 10.52
CA LEU A 29 2.85 -16.91 9.38
C LEU A 29 3.78 -16.65 8.21
N ALA A 30 4.22 -17.74 7.58
CA ALA A 30 5.38 -17.72 6.69
C ALA A 30 5.26 -16.46 5.85
N ALA A 31 6.27 -15.60 5.89
CA ALA A 31 6.18 -14.28 5.27
C ALA A 31 6.17 -14.49 3.75
N VAL A 32 5.00 -14.85 3.22
CA VAL A 32 4.76 -15.02 1.80
C VAL A 32 4.87 -13.62 1.21
N ALA A 33 5.71 -13.48 0.17
CA ALA A 33 5.88 -12.22 -0.53
C ALA A 33 4.50 -11.63 -0.90
N GLY A 34 4.33 -10.32 -0.87
CA GLY A 34 3.06 -9.69 -1.21
C GLY A 34 1.90 -9.88 -0.20
N THR A 35 2.09 -10.63 0.91
CA THR A 35 1.07 -10.74 1.96
C THR A 35 1.25 -9.72 3.08
N ARG A 36 0.13 -9.25 3.64
CA ARG A 36 0.10 -8.33 4.79
C ARG A 36 -0.63 -9.00 5.97
N PRO A 37 -0.07 -8.99 7.19
CA PRO A 37 -0.76 -9.52 8.35
C PRO A 37 -1.94 -8.61 8.73
N SER A 38 -3.14 -9.17 8.83
CA SER A 38 -4.32 -8.48 9.33
C SER A 38 -4.17 -8.20 10.82
N VAL A 39 -4.29 -6.93 11.20
CA VAL A 39 -4.23 -6.48 12.60
C VAL A 39 -5.40 -7.01 13.43
N ARG A 40 -6.56 -7.25 12.79
CA ARG A 40 -7.80 -7.64 13.48
C ARG A 40 -7.91 -9.14 13.73
N HIS A 41 -7.54 -9.97 12.76
CA HIS A 41 -7.79 -11.42 12.82
C HIS A 41 -6.52 -12.27 12.78
N GLY A 42 -5.34 -11.65 12.66
CA GLY A 42 -4.08 -12.38 12.56
C GLY A 42 -3.98 -13.28 11.32
N GLN A 43 -4.79 -13.04 10.30
CA GLN A 43 -4.75 -13.74 9.02
C GLN A 43 -3.86 -13.00 8.03
N LEU A 44 -3.26 -13.71 7.08
CA LEU A 44 -2.55 -13.09 5.96
C LEU A 44 -3.55 -12.63 4.91
N LEU A 45 -3.42 -11.39 4.46
CA LEU A 45 -4.21 -10.79 3.39
C LEU A 45 -3.33 -10.60 2.14
N LEU A 46 -3.92 -10.84 0.98
CA LEU A 46 -3.38 -10.59 -0.35
C LEU A 46 -4.07 -9.35 -0.94
N SER A 47 -3.34 -8.55 -1.71
CA SER A 47 -3.97 -7.50 -2.51
C SER A 47 -4.70 -8.10 -3.70
N SER A 48 -5.83 -7.51 -4.07
CA SER A 48 -6.54 -7.85 -5.29
C SER A 48 -5.94 -7.19 -6.55
N GLY A 49 -4.86 -6.40 -6.41
CA GLY A 49 -4.32 -5.54 -7.46
C GLY A 49 -5.14 -4.26 -7.69
N LEU A 50 -6.21 -4.05 -6.90
CA LEU A 50 -7.07 -2.86 -6.99
C LEU A 50 -7.35 -2.31 -5.59
N PRO A 51 -6.75 -1.16 -5.20
CA PRO A 51 -6.85 -0.64 -3.83
C PRO A 51 -8.28 -0.37 -3.36
N SER A 52 -9.17 0.06 -4.27
CA SER A 52 -10.58 0.31 -3.92
C SER A 52 -11.32 -0.97 -3.54
N LEU A 53 -11.04 -2.09 -4.21
CA LEU A 53 -11.63 -3.39 -3.88
C LEU A 53 -11.06 -3.92 -2.57
N ASP A 54 -9.74 -3.80 -2.36
CA ASP A 54 -9.10 -4.18 -1.10
C ASP A 54 -9.73 -3.44 0.09
N CYS A 55 -10.00 -2.14 -0.03
CA CYS A 55 -10.68 -1.37 1.01
C CYS A 55 -12.08 -1.93 1.33
N VAL A 56 -12.88 -2.26 0.31
CA VAL A 56 -14.23 -2.82 0.49
C VAL A 56 -14.18 -4.20 1.14
N LEU A 57 -13.18 -5.02 0.80
CA LEU A 57 -12.97 -6.36 1.39
C LEU A 57 -12.35 -6.31 2.79
N GLY A 58 -12.05 -5.13 3.33
CA GLY A 58 -11.49 -4.96 4.68
C GLY A 58 -9.97 -5.02 4.75
N GLY A 59 -9.29 -4.72 3.64
CA GLY A 59 -7.84 -4.63 3.50
C GLY A 59 -7.22 -5.63 2.52
N GLY A 60 -8.03 -6.43 1.82
CA GLY A 60 -7.60 -7.43 0.85
C GLY A 60 -8.31 -8.77 1.01
N ILE A 61 -7.80 -9.77 0.31
CA ILE A 61 -8.35 -11.13 0.25
C ILE A 61 -7.59 -12.03 1.23
N ALA A 62 -8.27 -12.72 2.13
CA ALA A 62 -7.61 -13.63 3.07
C ALA A 62 -7.03 -14.87 2.37
N VAL A 63 -5.81 -15.25 2.72
CA VAL A 63 -5.15 -16.45 2.17
C VAL A 63 -5.96 -17.70 2.51
N GLY A 64 -6.17 -18.58 1.53
CA GLY A 64 -6.95 -19.81 1.68
C GLY A 64 -8.46 -19.63 1.51
N THR A 65 -8.90 -18.47 1.03
CA THR A 65 -10.30 -18.20 0.67
C THR A 65 -10.54 -18.25 -0.84
N LEU A 66 -11.80 -18.32 -1.23
CA LEU A 66 -12.23 -18.26 -2.63
C LEU A 66 -12.96 -16.95 -2.89
N LEU A 67 -12.51 -16.20 -3.89
CA LEU A 67 -13.18 -15.00 -4.39
C LEU A 67 -13.92 -15.35 -5.68
N LEU A 68 -15.24 -15.21 -5.68
CA LEU A 68 -16.09 -15.35 -6.87
C LEU A 68 -16.51 -13.97 -7.35
N ILE A 69 -16.31 -13.70 -8.64
CA ILE A 69 -16.73 -12.47 -9.30
C ILE A 69 -17.79 -12.85 -10.33
N GLU A 70 -19.00 -12.31 -10.17
CA GLU A 70 -20.06 -12.47 -11.15
C GLU A 70 -19.77 -11.61 -12.38
N GLU A 71 -20.00 -12.15 -13.58
CA GLU A 71 -19.81 -11.41 -14.82
C GLU A 71 -20.96 -10.44 -15.06
N ASP A 72 -20.61 -9.18 -15.37
CA ASP A 72 -21.58 -8.22 -15.90
C ASP A 72 -21.97 -8.58 -17.35
N LYS A 73 -23.03 -7.97 -17.88
CA LYS A 73 -23.59 -8.20 -19.22
C LYS A 73 -22.55 -8.22 -20.34
N TYR A 74 -21.49 -7.40 -20.21
CA TYR A 74 -20.40 -7.30 -21.19
C TYR A 74 -19.09 -7.95 -20.73
N GLY A 75 -19.01 -8.44 -19.49
CA GLY A 75 -17.82 -9.10 -18.94
C GLY A 75 -16.57 -8.21 -18.80
N LEU A 76 -16.70 -6.89 -19.00
CA LEU A 76 -15.54 -5.98 -19.03
C LEU A 76 -14.90 -5.84 -17.65
N TYR A 77 -15.70 -5.55 -16.61
CA TYR A 77 -15.20 -5.34 -15.26
C TYR A 77 -14.73 -6.64 -14.60
N SER A 78 -15.43 -7.75 -14.83
CA SER A 78 -15.01 -9.05 -14.30
C SER A 78 -13.66 -9.47 -14.88
N ASN A 79 -13.48 -9.34 -16.20
CA ASN A 79 -12.20 -9.63 -16.87
C ASN A 79 -11.09 -8.68 -16.40
N LEU A 80 -11.40 -7.40 -16.20
CA LEU A 80 -10.45 -6.42 -15.70
C LEU A 80 -9.98 -6.74 -14.28
N LEU A 81 -10.90 -7.00 -13.35
CA LEU A 81 -10.58 -7.39 -11.96
C LEU A 81 -9.75 -8.68 -11.90
N PHE A 82 -10.12 -9.67 -12.73
CA PHE A 82 -9.37 -10.90 -12.87
C PHE A 82 -7.93 -10.66 -13.35
N LYS A 83 -7.73 -9.82 -14.38
CA LYS A 83 -6.41 -9.45 -14.88
C LYS A 83 -5.58 -8.69 -13.84
N TYR A 84 -6.19 -7.79 -13.07
CA TYR A 84 -5.48 -7.11 -11.97
C TYR A 84 -5.02 -8.09 -10.90
N PHE A 85 -5.87 -9.05 -10.51
CA PHE A 85 -5.49 -10.07 -9.54
C PHE A 85 -4.32 -10.94 -10.04
N LEU A 86 -4.34 -11.32 -11.32
CA LEU A 86 -3.22 -12.04 -11.94
C LEU A 86 -1.94 -11.21 -11.98
N ALA A 87 -2.03 -9.94 -12.41
CA ALA A 87 -0.88 -9.04 -12.50
C ALA A 87 -0.24 -8.82 -11.12
N GLU A 88 -1.05 -8.61 -10.07
CA GLU A 88 -0.57 -8.47 -8.69
C GLU A 88 0.17 -9.73 -8.24
N GLY A 89 -0.36 -10.91 -8.55
CA GLY A 89 0.30 -12.18 -8.26
C GLY A 89 1.65 -12.33 -8.98
N VAL A 90 1.75 -11.89 -10.24
CA VAL A 90 3.01 -11.89 -11.00
C VAL A 90 4.02 -10.95 -10.36
N VAL A 91 3.61 -9.73 -10.00
CA VAL A 91 4.48 -8.73 -9.35
C VAL A 91 4.98 -9.22 -7.99
N CYS A 92 4.12 -9.90 -7.23
CA CYS A 92 4.47 -10.48 -5.94
C CYS A 92 5.33 -11.74 -6.04
N GLY A 93 5.52 -12.31 -7.24
CA GLY A 93 6.24 -13.56 -7.46
C GLY A 93 5.51 -14.79 -6.94
N HIS A 94 4.17 -14.80 -6.99
CA HIS A 94 3.36 -15.98 -6.63
C HIS A 94 3.33 -17.01 -7.75
N GLU A 95 3.19 -18.28 -7.37
CA GLU A 95 2.87 -19.34 -8.33
C GLU A 95 1.39 -19.21 -8.72
N LEU A 96 1.14 -18.94 -10.01
CA LEU A 96 -0.20 -18.73 -10.54
C LEU A 96 -0.62 -19.92 -11.41
N PHE A 97 -1.83 -20.40 -11.18
CA PHE A 97 -2.49 -21.35 -12.07
C PHE A 97 -3.64 -20.65 -12.78
N VAL A 98 -3.55 -20.56 -14.11
CA VAL A 98 -4.56 -19.91 -14.96
C VAL A 98 -5.26 -20.96 -15.79
N ALA A 99 -6.56 -21.10 -15.58
CA ALA A 99 -7.44 -21.93 -16.39
C ALA A 99 -8.61 -21.07 -16.87
N SER A 100 -8.89 -21.12 -18.17
CA SER A 100 -10.00 -20.40 -18.79
C SER A 100 -10.75 -21.32 -19.73
N ALA A 101 -12.08 -21.24 -19.70
CA ALA A 101 -12.96 -21.93 -20.62
C ALA A 101 -13.20 -21.15 -21.92
N LYS A 102 -12.90 -19.85 -21.93
CA LYS A 102 -13.23 -18.92 -23.03
C LYS A 102 -12.07 -18.69 -23.98
N GLU A 103 -10.86 -18.56 -23.45
CA GLU A 103 -9.67 -18.19 -24.21
C GLU A 103 -8.43 -18.94 -23.71
N HIS A 104 -7.39 -19.03 -24.53
CA HIS A 104 -6.15 -19.71 -24.16
C HIS A 104 -5.41 -18.92 -23.07
N PRO A 105 -4.89 -19.55 -22.00
CA PRO A 105 -4.25 -18.85 -20.88
C PRO A 105 -3.09 -17.95 -21.32
N ASP A 106 -2.32 -18.36 -22.34
CA ASP A 106 -1.20 -17.56 -22.86
C ASP A 106 -1.63 -16.19 -23.41
N ASN A 107 -2.85 -16.07 -23.92
CA ASN A 107 -3.35 -14.80 -24.43
C ASN A 107 -3.70 -13.86 -23.28
N ILE A 108 -4.28 -14.40 -22.20
CA ILE A 108 -4.60 -13.65 -20.98
C ILE A 108 -3.32 -13.04 -20.39
N LEU A 109 -2.26 -13.87 -20.29
CA LEU A 109 -0.98 -13.44 -19.71
C LEU A 109 -0.29 -12.33 -20.51
N LYS A 110 -0.50 -12.27 -21.83
CA LYS A 110 0.03 -11.20 -22.69
C LYS A 110 -0.69 -9.87 -22.53
N GLU A 111 -1.94 -9.89 -22.04
CA GLU A 111 -2.80 -8.71 -21.88
C GLU A 111 -2.84 -8.18 -20.44
N LEU A 112 -1.95 -8.64 -19.56
CA LEU A 112 -1.92 -8.18 -18.17
C LEU A 112 -1.49 -6.70 -18.08
N PRO A 113 -2.11 -5.92 -17.18
CA PRO A 113 -1.71 -4.54 -16.95
C PRO A 113 -0.27 -4.48 -16.42
N ALA A 114 0.48 -3.48 -16.90
CA ALA A 114 1.83 -3.24 -16.44
C ALA A 114 1.81 -2.66 -15.01
N PRO A 115 2.79 -3.02 -14.16
CA PRO A 115 2.96 -2.40 -12.86
C PRO A 115 3.24 -0.90 -13.03
N LEU A 116 2.68 -0.08 -12.15
CA LEU A 116 3.05 1.32 -12.05
C LEU A 116 4.42 1.38 -11.36
N LEU A 117 5.49 1.41 -12.15
CA LEU A 117 6.85 1.61 -11.65
C LEU A 117 7.01 3.10 -11.33
N ASP A 118 7.27 3.41 -10.07
CA ASP A 118 7.35 4.76 -9.51
C ASP A 118 8.68 5.49 -9.83
N ASP A 119 9.49 4.94 -10.74
CA ASP A 119 10.83 5.43 -11.09
C ASP A 119 10.81 6.77 -11.83
N THR A 120 9.64 7.21 -12.31
CA THR A 120 9.45 8.53 -12.93
C THR A 120 8.98 9.60 -11.95
N TYR A 121 8.45 9.25 -10.77
CA TYR A 121 7.99 10.25 -9.78
C TYR A 121 9.02 10.56 -8.69
N ARG A 122 10.07 9.74 -8.52
CA ARG A 122 11.14 9.99 -7.54
C ARG A 122 12.36 10.70 -8.13
N ASN A 123 12.59 10.62 -9.43
CA ASN A 123 13.73 11.25 -10.09
C ASN A 123 13.55 12.75 -10.36
N GLU A 124 12.32 13.30 -10.29
CA GLU A 124 12.09 14.74 -10.43
C GLU A 124 12.21 15.52 -9.10
N LEU A 125 12.46 14.83 -7.97
CA LEU A 125 12.62 15.47 -6.67
C LEU A 125 14.07 15.48 -6.15
N GLY A 126 15.03 14.95 -6.92
CA GLY A 126 16.40 14.69 -6.48
C GLY A 126 17.54 15.39 -7.22
N GLU A 127 17.32 15.92 -8.43
CA GLU A 127 18.37 16.54 -9.24
C GLU A 127 17.88 17.86 -9.85
N GLU A 128 18.00 18.96 -9.13
CA GLU A 128 18.26 20.29 -9.71
C GLU A 128 18.84 21.18 -8.59
N ALA A 129 19.94 20.71 -8.00
CA ALA A 129 20.86 21.52 -7.21
C ALA A 129 22.21 21.59 -7.93
N THR A 130 22.21 21.84 -9.24
CA THR A 130 23.42 22.21 -9.97
C THR A 130 23.08 23.23 -11.04
N ALA A 131 23.45 24.47 -10.75
CA ALA A 131 23.35 25.61 -11.65
C ALA A 131 23.92 25.30 -13.04
N VAL A 132 23.05 25.35 -14.06
CA VAL A 132 23.45 25.64 -15.44
C VAL A 132 22.59 26.81 -15.92
N LYS A 133 23.27 27.92 -16.17
CA LYS A 133 22.71 29.12 -16.79
C LYS A 133 22.37 28.81 -18.24
N SER A 134 21.13 29.07 -18.63
CA SER A 134 20.80 29.50 -19.99
C SER A 134 19.65 30.48 -19.89
N GLU A 135 19.99 31.76 -20.06
CA GLU A 135 19.03 32.79 -20.45
C GLU A 135 18.27 32.37 -21.73
N ASP A 136 17.10 32.98 -21.95
CA ASP A 136 16.10 32.73 -23.01
C ASP A 136 15.11 31.58 -22.80
N PHE A 137 14.06 31.84 -22.01
CA PHE A 137 12.65 31.67 -22.42
C PHE A 137 11.74 32.46 -21.47
N GLN A 138 12.12 33.72 -21.24
CA GLN A 138 11.28 34.75 -20.62
C GLN A 138 10.27 35.31 -21.65
N ASP A 139 9.63 34.45 -22.44
CA ASP A 139 8.38 34.85 -23.11
C ASP A 139 7.22 34.27 -22.30
N SER A 140 6.92 35.02 -21.24
CA SER A 140 5.70 34.94 -20.46
C SER A 140 4.51 34.52 -21.32
N MET A 141 3.94 33.35 -21.02
CA MET A 141 2.66 32.93 -21.59
C MET A 141 1.59 33.98 -21.24
N LYS A 142 1.37 34.97 -22.13
CA LYS A 142 0.45 36.11 -21.88
C LYS A 142 -1.01 35.70 -21.66
N ILE A 143 -1.39 34.50 -22.08
CA ILE A 143 -2.76 33.96 -21.93
C ILE A 143 -2.89 33.04 -20.72
N ALA A 144 -1.80 32.40 -20.29
CA ALA A 144 -1.82 31.42 -19.21
C ALA A 144 -1.35 31.99 -17.86
N TRP A 145 -1.19 33.32 -17.74
CA TRP A 145 -0.79 34.00 -16.51
C TRP A 145 -1.67 33.63 -15.29
N ARG A 146 -2.98 33.47 -15.50
CA ARG A 146 -3.90 33.05 -14.41
C ARG A 146 -3.57 31.68 -13.84
N TYR A 147 -2.89 30.82 -14.60
CA TYR A 147 -2.53 29.47 -14.19
C TYR A 147 -1.14 29.36 -13.57
N GLN A 148 -0.34 30.42 -13.61
CA GLN A 148 1.04 30.42 -13.13
C GLN A 148 1.15 30.29 -11.60
N ASN A 149 0.14 30.76 -10.88
CA ASN A 149 0.07 30.70 -9.42
C ASN A 149 -0.96 29.69 -8.91
N LEU A 150 -1.47 28.77 -9.76
CA LEU A 150 -2.25 27.67 -9.22
C LEU A 150 -1.30 26.83 -8.34
N PRO A 151 -1.73 26.44 -7.12
CA PRO A 151 -1.02 25.41 -6.39
C PRO A 151 -0.91 24.21 -7.33
N LYS A 152 0.30 23.72 -7.57
CA LYS A 152 0.54 22.51 -8.35
C LYS A 152 -0.15 21.37 -7.60
N THR A 153 -1.40 21.12 -7.95
CA THR A 153 -2.18 20.03 -7.41
C THR A 153 -1.59 18.77 -8.01
N GLU A 154 -0.68 18.16 -7.24
CA GLU A 154 -0.29 16.77 -7.39
C GLU A 154 -1.55 15.95 -7.65
N GLY A 155 -1.49 15.06 -8.65
CA GLY A 155 -2.61 14.26 -9.14
C GLY A 155 -3.13 13.22 -8.14
N ASN A 156 -3.44 13.63 -6.92
CA ASN A 156 -4.12 12.87 -5.86
C ASN A 156 -5.64 13.09 -5.88
N HIS A 157 -6.22 13.58 -6.97
CA HIS A 157 -7.57 14.14 -6.95
C HIS A 157 -8.73 13.13 -6.99
N ILE A 158 -8.51 11.87 -7.34
CA ILE A 158 -9.58 10.85 -7.34
C ILE A 158 -9.63 10.12 -5.99
N ILE A 159 -8.47 9.82 -5.40
CA ILE A 159 -8.37 9.07 -4.14
C ILE A 159 -8.66 9.97 -2.94
N SER A 160 -8.20 11.23 -2.97
CA SER A 160 -8.42 12.16 -1.84
C SER A 160 -9.88 12.58 -1.70
N SER A 161 -10.64 12.66 -2.81
CA SER A 161 -12.07 13.00 -2.78
C SER A 161 -12.90 11.87 -2.16
N ILE A 162 -12.58 10.60 -2.47
CA ILE A 162 -13.26 9.43 -1.91
C ILE A 162 -12.93 9.25 -0.42
N LEU A 163 -11.67 9.47 -0.02
CA LEU A 163 -11.26 9.39 1.38
C LEU A 163 -11.86 10.51 2.23
N LEU A 164 -11.97 11.73 1.70
CA LEU A 164 -12.64 12.84 2.39
C LEU A 164 -14.15 12.60 2.52
N LEU A 165 -14.81 12.06 1.50
CA LEU A 165 -16.23 11.73 1.56
C LEU A 165 -16.52 10.63 2.60
N TRP A 166 -15.67 9.60 2.67
CA TRP A 166 -15.77 8.55 3.67
C TRP A 166 -15.50 9.08 5.10
N SER A 167 -14.51 9.96 5.26
CA SER A 167 -14.20 10.57 6.56
C SER A 167 -15.32 11.47 7.08
N LEU A 168 -16.06 12.16 6.20
CA LEU A 168 -17.25 12.94 6.58
C LEU A 168 -18.44 12.03 6.92
N LEU A 169 -18.62 10.92 6.21
CA LEU A 169 -19.73 10.00 6.45
C LEU A 169 -19.59 9.27 7.80
N CYS A 170 -18.36 8.91 8.21
CA CYS A 170 -18.09 8.27 9.50
C CYS A 170 -18.21 9.20 10.73
N HIS A 171 -18.26 10.53 10.56
CA HIS A 171 -18.47 11.48 11.68
C HIS A 171 -19.94 11.89 11.86
N SER A 172 -20.85 11.31 11.07
CA SER A 172 -22.29 11.57 11.12
C SER A 172 -23.05 10.36 11.67
N GLU A 173 -22.75 9.94 12.91
CA GLU A 173 -23.71 9.14 13.70
C GLU A 173 -24.29 10.02 14.81
N PRO A 174 -25.62 10.18 14.89
CA PRO A 174 -26.25 10.92 15.98
C PRO A 174 -26.20 10.07 17.25
N SER A 175 -25.83 10.71 18.35
CA SER A 175 -25.83 10.10 19.69
C SER A 175 -27.25 9.70 20.11
N PRO A 176 -27.43 8.50 20.70
CA PRO A 176 -28.74 8.06 21.17
C PRO A 176 -29.12 8.84 22.45
N LYS A 177 -30.40 9.24 22.53
CA LYS A 177 -31.04 9.66 23.78
C LYS A 177 -31.97 8.56 24.26
#